data_AF-A0A529L8I6-F1
#
_entry.id   AF-A0A529L8I6-F1
#
_cell.length_a   1.000
_cell.length_b   1.000
_cell.length_c   1.000
_cell.angle_alpha   90.00
_cell.angle_beta   90.00
_cell.angle_gamma   90.00
#
_symmetry.space_group_name_H-M   'P 1'
#
loop_
_entity.id
_entity.type
_entity.pdbx_description
1 polymer ?
#
loop_
_entity_poly.entity_id
_entity_poly.type
_entity_poly.pdbx_seq_one_letter_code
_entity_poly.pdbx_strand_id
1 'polypeptide(L)' 'MLEGSIPSRPVYGELEIRPGRLHLMVADAEGAEAILDLAASAPSDFFARAHIIYIPKTTGDKF' A
#
# COMPACT_ATOMS: atom_id res chain seq x y z
N MET A 1 3.26 1.60 -27.43
CA MET A 1 3.65 2.79 -26.64
C MET A 1 2.36 3.52 -26.31
N LEU A 2 1.98 3.63 -25.03
CA LEU A 2 0.76 4.37 -24.66
C LEU A 2 1.03 5.87 -24.80
N GLU A 3 0.94 6.35 -26.03
CA GLU A 3 0.97 7.76 -26.37
C GLU A 3 -0.42 8.32 -26.07
N GLY A 4 -0.59 8.98 -24.91
CA GLY A 4 -1.91 9.45 -24.51
C GLY A 4 -2.09 9.84 -23.04
N SER A 5 -1.24 10.73 -22.50
CA SER A 5 -1.58 11.44 -21.26
C SER A 5 -1.82 12.92 -21.59
N ILE A 6 -2.99 13.43 -21.18
CA ILE A 6 -3.30 14.86 -21.24
C ILE A 6 -2.18 15.59 -20.47
N PRO A 7 -1.46 16.56 -21.08
CA PRO A 7 -0.29 17.19 -20.47
C PRO A 7 -0.54 17.83 -19.10
N SER A 8 -1.79 18.20 -18.82
CA SER A 8 -2.21 18.82 -17.57
C SER A 8 -2.64 17.82 -16.49
N ARG A 9 -2.60 16.50 -16.75
CA ARG A 9 -2.91 15.54 -15.68
C ARG A 9 -1.84 15.65 -14.59
N PRO A 10 -2.22 15.89 -13.33
CA PRO A 10 -1.27 15.85 -12.24
C PRO A 10 -0.71 14.42 -12.13
N VAL A 11 0.59 14.32 -11.90
CA VAL A 11 1.21 13.07 -11.49
C VAL A 11 0.89 12.89 -10.01
N TYR A 12 0.15 11.82 -9.69
CA TYR A 12 -0.15 11.48 -8.29
C TYR A 12 1.06 10.79 -7.66
N GLY A 13 1.30 11.09 -6.37
CA GLY A 13 2.33 10.40 -5.59
C GLY A 13 1.92 8.96 -5.29
N GLU A 14 2.94 8.12 -5.08
CA GLU A 14 2.79 6.73 -4.66
C GLU A 14 2.95 6.59 -3.13
N LEU A 15 2.60 5.42 -2.60
CA LEU A 15 2.85 5.10 -1.20
C LEU A 15 4.34 4.86 -0.98
N GLU A 16 5.00 5.75 -0.25
CA GLU A 16 6.44 5.69 0.00
C GLU A 16 6.78 5.57 1.49
N ILE A 17 7.96 5.03 1.77
CA ILE A 17 8.47 4.86 3.13
C ILE A 17 8.78 6.24 3.71
N ARG A 18 8.22 6.54 4.88
CA ARG A 18 8.52 7.74 5.64
C ARG A 18 9.07 7.35 7.01
N PRO A 19 10.13 7.99 7.53
CA PRO A 19 10.63 7.72 8.87
C PRO A 19 9.58 8.13 9.91
N GLY A 20 9.26 7.23 10.83
CA GLY A 20 8.28 7.45 11.89
C GLY A 20 8.60 6.61 13.13
N ARG A 21 8.01 6.99 14.28
CA ARG A 21 8.18 6.23 15.52
C ARG A 21 7.31 4.96 15.54
N LEU A 22 6.10 5.07 15.01
CA LEU A 22 5.10 4.01 14.88
C LEU A 22 4.34 4.24 13.57
N HIS A 23 3.93 3.17 12.91
CA HIS A 23 3.13 3.22 11.69
C HIS A 23 1.77 2.58 11.92
N LEU A 24 0.69 3.23 11.49
CA LEU A 24 -0.64 2.65 11.40
C LEU A 24 -1.03 2.62 9.93
N MET A 25 -1.40 1.44 9.44
CA MET A 25 -1.86 1.25 8.08
C MET A 25 -3.22 0.56 8.11
N VAL A 26 -4.11 0.97 7.22
CA VAL A 26 -5.44 0.38 7.07
C VAL A 26 -5.60 0.04 5.60
N ALA A 27 -5.95 -1.22 5.32
CA ALA A 27 -6.19 -1.69 3.97
C ALA A 27 -7.46 -2.53 3.92
N ASP A 28 -8.27 -2.32 2.88
CA ASP A 28 -9.30 -3.28 2.49
C ASP A 28 -8.70 -4.28 1.48
N ALA A 29 -9.15 -5.53 1.52
CA ALA A 29 -8.95 -6.56 0.50
C ALA A 29 -7.74 -6.38 -0.43
N GLU A 30 -7.96 -5.96 -1.68
CA GLU A 30 -6.92 -5.77 -2.69
C GLU A 30 -6.04 -4.54 -2.41
N GLY A 31 -6.55 -3.56 -1.67
CA GLY A 31 -5.77 -2.41 -1.20
C GLY A 31 -4.58 -2.78 -0.30
N ALA A 32 -4.52 -4.01 0.21
CA ALA A 32 -3.33 -4.51 0.92
C ALA A 32 -2.11 -4.72 0.01
N GLU A 33 -2.30 -4.80 -1.31
CA GLU A 33 -1.22 -4.95 -2.29
C GLU A 33 -0.21 -3.80 -2.20
N ALA A 34 -0.67 -2.56 -2.04
CA ALA A 34 0.22 -1.41 -1.87
C ALA A 34 1.11 -1.51 -0.61
N ILE A 35 0.63 -2.18 0.45
CA ILE A 35 1.42 -2.42 1.66
C ILE A 35 2.47 -3.51 1.40
N LEU A 36 2.14 -4.53 0.60
CA LEU A 36 3.09 -5.56 0.19
C LEU A 36 4.20 -4.98 -0.69
N ASP A 37 3.86 -4.09 -1.63
CA ASP A 37 4.84 -3.38 -2.46
C ASP A 37 5.75 -2.49 -1.61
N LEU A 38 5.17 -1.79 -0.62
CA LEU A 38 5.95 -1.03 0.36
C LEU A 38 6.89 -1.95 1.16
N ALA A 39 6.41 -3.14 1.56
CA ALA A 39 7.21 -4.11 2.30
C ALA A 39 8.38 -4.70 1.51
N ALA A 40 8.22 -4.85 0.18
CA ALA A 40 9.29 -5.32 -0.69
C ALA A 40 10.49 -4.35 -0.75
N SER A 41 10.25 -3.05 -0.52
CA SER A 41 11.28 -2.00 -0.54
C SER A 41 11.68 -1.49 0.85
N ALA A 42 10.98 -1.91 1.90
CA ALA A 42 11.20 -1.42 3.25
C ALA A 42 12.47 -1.99 3.92
N PRO A 43 13.14 -1.19 4.77
CA PRO A 43 14.11 -1.72 5.72
C PRO A 43 13.50 -2.84 6.57
N SER A 44 14.31 -3.84 6.92
CA SER A 44 13.85 -5.05 7.62
C SER A 44 13.21 -4.77 8.99
N ASP A 45 13.54 -3.63 9.62
CA ASP A 45 13.02 -3.21 10.92
C ASP A 45 11.80 -2.28 10.83
N PHE A 46 11.42 -1.82 9.64
CA PHE A 46 10.34 -0.85 9.45
C PHE A 46 8.99 -1.38 9.98
N PHE A 47 8.64 -2.62 9.61
CA PHE A 47 7.39 -3.24 10.03
C PHE A 47 7.40 -3.73 11.48
N ALA A 48 8.56 -3.77 12.16
CA ALA A 48 8.63 -4.12 13.59
C ALA A 48 7.88 -3.12 14.48
N ARG A 49 7.59 -1.91 13.97
CA ARG A 49 6.85 -0.84 14.64
C ARG A 49 5.57 -0.43 13.90
N ALA A 50 5.04 -1.32 13.07
CA ALA A 50 3.83 -1.09 12.30
C ALA A 50 2.63 -1.86 12.89
N HIS A 51 1.45 -1.25 12.85
CA HIS A 51 0.17 -1.90 13.07
C HIS A 51 -0.65 -1.83 11.78
N ILE A 52 -1.09 -2.99 11.30
CA ILE A 52 -1.86 -3.10 10.06
C ILE A 52 -3.25 -3.61 10.40
N ILE A 53 -4.27 -2.83 10.06
CA ILE A 53 -5.66 -3.23 10.12
C ILE A 53 -6.07 -3.65 8.72
N TYR A 54 -6.26 -4.95 8.54
CA TYR A 54 -6.71 -5.53 7.27
C TYR A 54 -8.18 -5.90 7.36
N ILE A 55 -8.98 -5.42 6.41
CA ILE A 55 -10.40 -5.72 6.30
C ILE A 55 -10.59 -6.58 5.03
N PRO A 56 -10.72 -7.91 5.15
CA PRO A 56 -10.99 -8.73 3.98
C PRO A 56 -12.37 -8.40 3.40
N LYS A 57 -12.50 -8.43 2.07
CA LYS A 57 -13.82 -8.46 1.43
C LYS A 57 -14.48 -9.80 1.69
N THR A 58 -15.80 -9.84 1.58
CA THR A 58 -16.62 -11.06 1.57
C THR A 58 -16.39 -11.90 0.30
N THR A 59 -15.15 -12.08 -0.13
CA THR A 59 -14.77 -12.91 -1.28
C THR A 59 -14.62 -14.39 -0.89
N GLY A 60 -15.07 -14.75 0.32
CA GLY A 60 -15.18 -16.13 0.77
C GLY A 60 -16.49 -16.75 0.32
N ASP A 61 -16.50 -17.34 -0.88
CA ASP A 61 -17.10 -18.68 -0.95
C ASP A 61 -16.23 -19.57 -0.06
N LYS A 62 -16.88 -20.20 0.92
CA LYS A 62 -16.25 -21.11 1.88
C LYS A 62 -15.42 -22.16 1.15
N PHE A 63 -14.15 -22.30 1.50
CA PHE A 63 -13.38 -23.52 1.32
C PHE A 63 -12.70 -23.88 2.64
#